data_AF-A0A380P3J8-F1
#
_entry.id   AF-A0A380P3J8-F1
#
_cell.length_a   1.000
_cell.length_b   1.000
_cell.length_c   1.000
_cell.angle_alpha   90.00
_cell.angle_beta   90.00
_cell.angle_gamma   90.00
#
_symmetry.space_group_name_H-M   'P 1'
#
loop_
_entity.id
_entity.type
_entity.pdbx_description
1 polymer ?
#
loop_
_entity_poly.entity_id
_entity_poly.type
_entity_poly.pdbx_seq_one_letter_code
_entity_poly.pdbx_strand_id
1 'polypeptide(L)'
;MQYVNKYMALTALQKAYDIEPDQVYAFGDEMNDYEMLRGAAHGILMKNGNRKLEPVVEAVTRKTNDEDGLADYIENVLKLV
;
A
#
# COMPACT_ATOMS: atom_id res chain seq x y z
N MET A 1 -0.41 25.79 8.79
CA MET A 1 -1.26 24.91 7.96
C MET A 1 -0.79 23.49 8.18
N GLN A 2 -1.67 22.59 8.60
CA GLN A 2 -1.34 21.18 8.78
C GLN A 2 -1.47 20.51 7.41
N TYR A 3 -0.35 20.02 6.87
CA TYR A 3 -0.34 19.27 5.62
C TYR A 3 -1.01 17.92 5.87
N VAL A 4 -2.02 17.56 5.07
CA VAL A 4 -2.76 16.29 5.18
C VAL A 4 -2.33 15.38 4.03
N ASN A 5 -1.98 14.13 4.35
CA ASN A 5 -1.67 13.09 3.36
C ASN A 5 -2.36 11.77 3.70
N LYS A 6 -2.30 10.80 2.78
CA LYS A 6 -2.96 9.49 2.94
C LYS A 6 -2.44 8.70 4.15
N TYR A 7 -1.16 8.84 4.50
CA TYR A 7 -0.57 8.17 5.67
C TYR A 7 -1.17 8.66 7.00
N MET A 8 -1.52 9.94 7.11
CA MET A 8 -2.21 10.45 8.29
C MET A 8 -3.60 9.84 8.47
N ALA A 9 -4.33 9.62 7.38
CA ALA A 9 -5.61 8.92 7.43
C ALA A 9 -5.43 7.44 7.82
N LEU A 10 -4.42 6.77 7.25
CA LEU A 10 -4.10 5.37 7.58
C LEU A 10 -3.82 5.20 9.08
N THR A 11 -2.94 6.03 9.64
CA THR A 11 -2.56 5.96 11.06
C THR A 11 -3.72 6.34 11.99
N ALA A 12 -4.58 7.28 11.58
CA ALA A 12 -5.80 7.59 12.32
C ALA A 12 -6.76 6.39 12.37
N LEU A 13 -6.94 5.68 11.25
CA LEU A 13 -7.77 4.48 11.20
C LEU A 13 -7.16 3.33 12.01
N GLN A 14 -5.85 3.06 11.87
CA GLN A 14 -5.15 2.05 12.66
C GLN A 14 -5.39 2.25 14.16
N LYS A 15 -5.22 3.49 14.64
CA LYS A 15 -5.47 3.84 16.05
C LYS A 15 -6.93 3.70 16.47
N ALA A 16 -7.87 4.07 15.59
CA ALA A 16 -9.29 4.02 15.90
C ALA A 16 -9.81 2.57 16.01
N TYR A 17 -9.21 1.64 15.27
CA TYR A 17 -9.62 0.24 15.21
C TYR A 17 -8.72 -0.73 15.98
N ASP A 18 -7.69 -0.22 16.66
CA ASP A 18 -6.70 -1.04 17.39
C ASP A 18 -6.06 -2.12 16.49
N ILE A 19 -5.64 -1.70 15.29
CA ILE A 19 -5.00 -2.57 14.29
C ILE A 19 -3.49 -2.40 14.41
N GLU A 20 -2.78 -3.51 14.56
CA GLU A 20 -1.33 -3.53 14.62
C GLU A 20 -0.71 -3.18 13.25
N PRO A 21 0.46 -2.50 13.20
CA PRO A 21 1.05 -2.07 11.94
C PRO A 21 1.27 -3.19 10.91
N ASP A 22 1.66 -4.39 11.35
CA ASP A 22 1.90 -5.57 10.51
C ASP A 22 0.63 -6.16 9.90
N GLN A 23 -0.55 -5.78 10.41
CA GLN A 23 -1.84 -6.17 9.84
C GLN A 23 -2.28 -5.25 8.69
N VAL A 24 -1.43 -4.30 8.28
CA VAL A 24 -1.79 -3.26 7.31
C VAL A 24 -0.99 -3.38 6.02
N TYR A 25 -1.74 -3.66 4.95
CA TYR A 25 -1.26 -3.60 3.58
C TYR A 25 -1.80 -2.36 2.89
N ALA A 26 -0.90 -1.50 2.40
CA ALA A 26 -1.25 -0.30 1.67
C ALA A 26 -0.83 -0.45 0.21
N PHE A 27 -1.77 -0.27 -0.71
CA PHE A 27 -1.54 -0.32 -2.15
C PHE A 27 -1.63 1.06 -2.75
N GLY A 28 -0.82 1.32 -3.78
CA GLY A 28 -0.79 2.60 -4.47
C GLY A 28 -0.02 2.53 -5.77
N ASP A 29 -0.11 3.59 -6.56
CA ASP A 29 0.46 3.68 -7.88
C ASP A 29 1.04 5.07 -8.18
N GLU A 30 0.66 6.11 -7.46
CA GLU A 30 1.06 7.48 -7.77
C GLU A 30 1.71 8.24 -6.61
N MET A 31 2.33 9.39 -6.91
CA MET A 31 3.13 10.13 -5.91
C MET A 31 2.33 10.62 -4.69
N ASN A 32 1.00 10.72 -4.76
CA ASN A 32 0.16 11.01 -3.60
C ASN A 32 0.01 9.81 -2.63
N ASP A 33 0.52 8.64 -3.00
CA ASP A 33 0.64 7.45 -2.15
C ASP A 33 1.98 7.35 -1.43
N TYR A 34 2.95 8.21 -1.78
CA TYR A 34 4.35 8.11 -1.31
C TYR A 34 4.46 7.94 0.21
N GLU A 35 3.84 8.82 1.01
CA GLU A 35 3.95 8.71 2.47
C GLU A 35 3.25 7.47 3.02
N MET A 36 2.15 7.05 2.37
CA MET A 36 1.37 5.89 2.80
C MET A 36 2.13 4.60 2.50
N LEU A 37 2.68 4.45 1.30
CA LEU A 37 3.46 3.29 0.89
C LEU A 37 4.78 3.19 1.66
N ARG A 38 5.46 4.32 1.90
CA ARG A 38 6.68 4.34 2.71
C ARG A 38 6.41 4.04 4.19
N GLY A 39 5.24 4.40 4.69
CA GLY A 39 4.91 4.37 6.11
C GLY A 39 4.17 3.11 6.59
N ALA A 40 3.41 2.45 5.72
CA ALA A 40 2.76 1.19 6.04
C ALA A 40 3.79 0.06 6.25
N ALA A 41 3.49 -0.90 7.12
CA ALA A 41 4.37 -2.06 7.30
C ALA A 41 4.54 -2.83 5.97
N HIS A 42 3.44 -2.98 5.22
CA HIS A 42 3.44 -3.59 3.90
C HIS A 42 2.97 -2.58 2.84
N GLY A 43 3.88 -1.74 2.37
CA GLY A 43 3.65 -0.83 1.24
C GLY A 43 3.86 -1.53 -0.10
N ILE A 44 2.83 -1.61 -0.93
CA ILE A 44 2.82 -2.36 -2.19
C ILE A 44 2.56 -1.43 -3.38
N LEU A 45 3.48 -1.38 -4.33
CA LEU A 45 3.33 -0.61 -5.57
C LEU A 45 2.65 -1.45 -6.64
N MET A 46 1.64 -0.89 -7.33
CA MET A 46 1.08 -1.52 -8.51
C MET A 46 2.13 -1.62 -9.63
N LYS A 47 2.13 -2.70 -10.42
CA LYS A 47 3.09 -2.93 -11.51
C LYS A 47 3.24 -1.76 -12.49
N ASN A 48 2.12 -1.10 -12.81
CA ASN A 48 2.06 0.05 -13.69
C ASN A 48 2.19 1.39 -12.95
N GLY A 49 2.54 1.36 -11.66
CA GLY A 49 2.73 2.53 -10.83
C GLY A 49 4.01 3.29 -11.16
N ASN A 50 4.09 4.47 -10.55
CA ASN A 50 5.18 5.41 -10.71
C ASN A 50 6.48 4.84 -10.15
N ARG A 51 7.45 4.55 -11.04
CA ARG A 51 8.73 3.92 -10.68
C ARG A 51 9.55 4.69 -9.64
N LYS A 52 9.27 5.98 -9.42
CA LYS A 52 9.89 6.75 -8.32
C LYS A 52 9.54 6.22 -6.94
N LEU A 53 8.48 5.42 -6.82
CA LEU A 53 8.02 4.81 -5.57
C LEU A 53 8.70 3.47 -5.27
N GLU A 54 9.28 2.79 -6.26
CA GLU A 54 9.94 1.47 -6.09
C GLU A 54 10.95 1.43 -4.93
N PRO A 55 11.77 2.46 -4.66
CA PRO A 55 12.74 2.42 -3.56
C PRO A 55 12.13 2.48 -2.14
N VAL A 56 10.84 2.79 -2.02
CA VAL A 56 10.17 3.00 -0.71
C VAL A 56 9.06 1.98 -0.42
N VAL A 57 8.88 0.98 -1.28
CA VAL A 57 7.87 -0.08 -1.11
C VAL A 57 8.52 -1.41 -0.76
N GLU A 58 7.77 -2.26 -0.08
CA GLU A 58 8.20 -3.64 0.23
C GLU A 58 8.16 -4.53 -1.02
N ALA A 59 7.12 -4.38 -1.84
CA ALA A 59 6.95 -5.18 -3.04
C ALA A 59 6.23 -4.42 -4.16
N VAL A 60 6.35 -4.97 -5.37
CA VAL A 60 5.62 -4.55 -6.57
C VAL A 60 4.69 -5.68 -6.99
N THR A 61 3.44 -5.39 -7.34
CA THR A 61 2.51 -6.42 -7.83
C THR A 61 3.02 -7.04 -9.13
N ARG A 62 2.68 -8.32 -9.38
CA ARG A 62 3.10 -9.04 -10.62
C ARG A 62 2.30 -8.65 -11.86
N LYS A 63 1.11 -8.08 -11.63
CA LYS A 63 0.10 -7.71 -12.61
C LYS A 63 -0.32 -6.25 -12.39
N THR A 64 -0.76 -5.58 -13.46
CA THR A 64 -1.28 -4.20 -13.36
C THR A 64 -2.65 -4.17 -12.70
N ASN A 65 -3.21 -2.98 -12.45
CA ASN A 65 -4.59 -2.84 -11.98
C ASN A 65 -5.61 -3.42 -13.00
N ASP A 66 -5.33 -3.32 -14.29
CA ASP A 66 -6.20 -3.86 -15.36
C ASP A 66 -6.11 -5.40 -15.49
N GLU A 67 -5.16 -6.02 -14.80
CA GLU A 67 -4.89 -7.46 -14.78
C GLU A 67 -5.20 -8.07 -13.38
N ASP A 68 -6.04 -7.43 -12.58
CA ASP A 68 -6.39 -7.87 -11.21
C ASP A 68 -5.19 -7.96 -10.24
N GLY A 69 -4.20 -7.09 -10.40
CA GLY A 69 -2.96 -7.15 -9.61
C GLY A 69 -3.12 -7.00 -8.10
N LEU A 70 -4.15 -6.28 -7.64
CA LEU A 70 -4.50 -6.20 -6.23
C LEU A 70 -5.01 -7.55 -5.70
N ALA A 71 -5.96 -8.16 -6.42
CA ALA A 71 -6.56 -9.43 -6.04
C ALA A 71 -5.51 -10.55 -6.06
N ASP A 72 -4.70 -10.63 -7.13
CA ASP A 72 -3.59 -11.58 -7.24
C ASP A 72 -2.64 -11.48 -6.05
N TYR A 73 -2.29 -10.26 -5.62
CA TYR A 73 -1.40 -10.08 -4.47
C TYR A 73 -2.04 -10.55 -3.16
N ILE A 74 -3.30 -10.16 -2.91
CA ILE A 74 -4.04 -10.54 -1.69
C ILE A 74 -4.23 -12.05 -1.60
N GLU A 75 -4.61 -12.71 -2.70
CA GLU A 75 -4.79 -14.17 -2.75
C GLU A 75 -3.51 -14.91 -2.34
N ASN A 76 -2.34 -14.43 -2.79
CA ASN A 76 -1.05 -15.03 -2.44
C ASN A 76 -0.68 -14.80 -0.96
N VAL A 77 -0.84 -13.58 -0.45
CA VAL A 77 -0.49 -13.23 0.94
C VAL A 77 -1.37 -13.99 1.93
N LEU A 78 -2.67 -14.06 1.66
CA LEU A 78 -3.64 -14.72 2.52
C LEU A 78 -3.77 -16.22 2.26
N LYS A 79 -3.04 -16.77 1.26
CA LYS A 79 -3.08 -18.19 0.87
C LYS A 79 -4.50 -18.69 0.56
N LEU A 80 -5.23 -17.90 -0.22
CA LEU A 80 -6.62 -18.18 -0.59
C LEU A 80 -6.72 -19.13 -1.81
N VAL A 81 -5.59 -19.39 -2.48
CA VAL A 81 -5.44 -20.25 -3.65
C VAL A 81 -4.24 -21.18 -3.52
#